data_AF-A0A7L3W3I6-F1
#
_entry.id   AF-A0A7L3W3I6-F1
#
_cell.length_a   1.000
_cell.length_b   1.000
_cell.length_c   1.000
_cell.angle_alpha   90.00
_cell.angle_beta   90.00
_cell.angle_gamma   90.00
#
_symmetry.space_group_name_H-M   'P 1'
#
loop_
_entity.id
_entity.type
_entity.pdbx_description
1 polymer ?
#
loop_
_entity_poly.entity_id
_entity_poly.type
_entity_poly.pdbx_seq_one_letter_code
_entity_poly.pdbx_strand_id
1 'polypeptide(L)' 'QIKGLYKYHSDRKRFSQLPAKTMSISVDAFTIQPPPRQTRKPPTPKKPGTPK' A
#
# COMPACT_ATOMS: atom_id res chain seq x y z
N GLN A 1 1.89 -2.68 3.79
CA GLN A 1 2.77 -3.87 3.82
C GLN A 1 3.16 -4.22 2.39
N ILE A 2 4.36 -4.79 2.17
CA ILE A 2 4.81 -5.22 0.83
C ILE A 2 4.23 -6.60 0.53
N LYS A 3 3.64 -6.78 -0.65
CA LYS A 3 2.98 -8.01 -1.07
C LYS A 3 3.85 -8.90 -1.96
N GLY A 4 4.77 -8.31 -2.70
CA GLY A 4 5.59 -9.03 -3.68
C GLY A 4 6.81 -8.23 -4.09
N LEU A 5 7.89 -8.94 -4.38
CA LEU A 5 9.18 -8.42 -4.86
C LEU A 5 9.44 -8.94 -6.26
N TYR A 6 10.04 -8.10 -7.10
CA TYR A 6 10.25 -8.38 -8.52
C TYR A 6 11.64 -7.95 -8.95
N LYS A 7 12.21 -8.71 -9.88
CA LYS A 7 13.42 -8.36 -10.62
C LYS A 7 13.08 -8.07 -12.07
N TYR A 8 13.68 -7.04 -12.63
CA TYR A 8 13.53 -6.68 -14.02
C TYR A 8 14.55 -7.45 -14.88
N HIS A 9 14.05 -8.13 -15.90
CA HIS A 9 14.88 -8.76 -16.92
C HIS A 9 14.91 -7.86 -18.16
N SER A 10 16.05 -7.20 -18.39
CA SER A 10 16.27 -6.31 -19.53
C SER A 10 16.04 -6.98 -20.86
N ASP A 11 16.52 -8.22 -21.02
CA ASP A 11 16.53 -8.95 -22.29
C ASP A 11 15.11 -9.16 -22.82
N ARG A 12 14.18 -9.40 -21.90
CA ARG A 12 12.79 -9.71 -22.21
C ARG A 12 11.82 -8.62 -21.77
N LYS A 13 12.35 -7.49 -21.30
CA LYS A 13 11.63 -6.30 -20.81
C LYS A 13 10.47 -6.66 -19.87
N ARG A 14 10.69 -7.61 -18.97
CA ARG A 14 9.62 -8.15 -18.10
C ARG A 14 10.07 -8.28 -16.66
N PHE A 15 9.11 -8.21 -15.75
CA PHE A 15 9.32 -8.48 -14.34
C PHE A 15 9.12 -9.95 -14.04
N SER A 16 10.00 -10.51 -13.21
CA SER A 16 9.85 -11.85 -12.64
C SER A 16 9.73 -11.75 -11.13
N GLN A 17 8.76 -12.47 -10.55
CA GLN A 17 8.54 -12.45 -9.11
C GLN A 17 9.67 -13.22 -8.40
N LEU A 18 10.21 -12.61 -7.35
CA LEU A 18 11.19 -13.25 -6.49
C LEU A 18 10.45 -14.01 -5.37
N PRO A 19 10.88 -15.23 -5.02
CA PRO A 19 10.28 -16.00 -3.92
C PRO A 19 10.62 -15.42 -2.54
N ALA A 20 11.61 -14.53 -2.46
CA ALA A 20 12.01 -13.88 -1.23
C ALA A 20 10.96 -12.85 -0.78
N LYS A 21 10.80 -12.71 0.54
CA LYS A 21 9.92 -11.72 1.18
C LYS A 21 10.70 -10.56 1.80
N THR A 22 12.03 -10.61 1.73
CA THR A 22 12.96 -9.65 2.31
C THR A 22 13.58 -8.79 1.22
N MET A 23 13.66 -7.48 1.45
CA MET A 23 14.26 -6.53 0.51
C MET A 23 15.76 -6.83 0.35
N SER A 24 16.24 -6.97 -0.89
CA SER A 24 17.65 -7.18 -1.21
C SER A 24 18.08 -6.26 -2.34
N ILE A 25 19.40 -6.08 -2.50
CA ILE A 25 20.01 -5.25 -3.56
C ILE A 25 19.59 -5.74 -4.97
N SER A 26 19.22 -7.00 -5.09
CA SER A 26 18.77 -7.66 -6.32
C SER A 26 17.30 -7.43 -6.69
N VAL A 27 16.54 -6.64 -5.92
CA VAL A 27 15.13 -6.31 -6.17
C VAL A 27 15.02 -4.98 -6.92
N ASP A 28 14.29 -4.96 -8.03
CA ASP A 28 14.07 -3.75 -8.85
C ASP A 28 12.69 -3.10 -8.63
N ALA A 29 11.69 -3.90 -8.27
CA ALA A 29 10.33 -3.40 -8.05
C ALA A 29 9.61 -4.18 -6.96
N PHE A 30 8.60 -3.57 -6.35
CA PHE A 30 7.76 -4.21 -5.34
C PHE A 30 6.32 -3.71 -5.40
N THR A 31 5.38 -4.59 -5.03
CA THR A 31 3.95 -4.23 -4.94
C THR A 31 3.57 -3.99 -3.49
N ILE A 32 2.81 -2.93 -3.24
CA ILE A 32 2.34 -2.56 -1.90
C ILE A 32 0.88 -2.97 -1.76
N GLN A 33 0.53 -3.54 -0.61
CA GLN A 33 -0.86 -3.73 -0.23
C GLN A 33 -1.52 -2.35 -0.03
N PRO A 34 -2.63 -2.04 -0.73
CA PRO A 34 -3.29 -0.76 -0.56
C PRO A 34 -3.69 -0.56 0.90
N PRO A 35 -3.54 0.66 1.45
CA PRO A 35 -4.00 0.95 2.80
C PRO A 35 -5.53 0.83 2.87
N PRO A 36 -6.10 0.48 4.04
CA PRO A 36 -7.54 0.53 4.23
C PRO A 36 -8.05 1.93 3.89
N ARG A 37 -9.10 2.02 3.05
CA ARG A 37 -9.75 3.31 2.79
C ARG A 37 -10.20 3.89 4.12
N GLN A 38 -9.64 5.03 4.51
CA GLN A 38 -10.18 5.82 5.59
C GLN A 38 -11.56 6.31 5.14
N THR A 39 -12.61 5.56 5.49
CA THR A 39 -13.96 6.11 5.53
C THR A 39 -13.88 7.31 6.45
N ARG A 40 -13.99 8.51 5.87
CA ARG A 40 -14.14 9.75 6.64
C ARG A 40 -15.26 9.50 7.63
N LYS A 41 -14.92 9.47 8.93
CA LYS A 41 -15.94 9.36 9.98
C LYS A 41 -16.90 10.53 9.76
N PRO A 42 -18.23 10.30 9.70
CA PRO A 42 -19.17 11.40 9.64
C PRO A 42 -18.89 12.36 10.80
N PRO A 43 -18.88 13.68 10.58
CA PRO A 43 -18.70 14.63 11.66
C PRO A 43 -19.76 14.35 12.71
N THR A 44 -19.32 14.01 13.92
CA THR A 44 -20.19 13.84 15.08
C THR A 44 -21.11 15.06 15.19
N PRO A 45 -22.44 14.87 15.36
CA PRO A 45 -23.36 16.00 15.52
C PRO A 45 -22.88 16.84 16.72
N LYS A 46 -22.54 18.11 16.47
CA LYS A 46 -22.33 19.06 17.57
C LYS A 46 -23.64 19.13 18.34
N LYS A 47 -23.59 18.83 19.65
CA LYS A 47 -24.73 18.99 20.56
C LYS A 47 -25.37 20.36 20.33
N PRO A 48 -26.69 20.45 20.13
CA PRO A 48 -27.35 21.76 20.12
C PRO A 48 -27.14 22.37 21.52
N GLY A 49 -26.52 23.55 21.54
CA GLY A 49 -26.37 24.34 22.76
C GLY A 49 -27.75 24.59 23.36
N THR A 50 -27.86 24.34 24.66
CA THR A 50 -29.03 24.68 25.48
C THR A 50 -29.38 26.15 25.33
N PRO A 51 -30.66 26.51 25.11
CA PRO A 51 -31.10 27.90 25.10
C PRO A 51 -31.01 28.49 26.51
N LYS A 52 -30.56 29.73 26.61
CA LYS A 52 -30.63 30.58 27.81
C LYS A 52 -31.78 31.56 27.64
#